data_AF-A0A6P1BF16-F1
#
_entry.id   AF-A0A6P1BF16-F1
#
_cell.length_a   1.000
_cell.length_b   1.000
_cell.length_c   1.000
_cell.angle_alpha   90.00
_cell.angle_beta   90.00
_cell.angle_gamma   90.00
#
_symmetry.space_group_name_H-M   'P 1'
#
loop_
_entity.id
_entity.type
_entity.pdbx_description
1 polymer ?
#
loop_
_entity_poly.entity_id
_entity_poly.type
_entity_poly.pdbx_seq_one_letter_code
_entity_poly.pdbx_strand_id
1 'polypeptide(L)'
;IWKGTAICGVPGEVSRAMLRGWHANNGAALGDLRLGFVCTKQSVDGQDGLEGYYYQYDHPLELDQRLVFARHLEAPLFDSKTAPALPVDSWPKPRLEKAYRNYAMEYVKTAAPVIVQVFGPEDASYLLHLTGKLIGMQYFDEVAQSLGGSRGRATEFAAFLRTLFESQDDVAEISESEGQFEIRQQGWKLMADVADYHPACASVLTGLLEGLAAGCGRHIPVYLKPNSSAGAPFVWSVG
;
A
#
# COMPACT_ATOMS: atom_id res chain seq x y z
N ILE A 1 8.80 -9.09 -2.04
CA ILE A 1 9.12 -9.76 -0.76
C ILE A 1 8.25 -9.10 0.32
N TRP A 2 7.57 -9.89 1.14
CA TRP A 2 6.73 -9.39 2.23
C TRP A 2 7.60 -8.75 3.33
N LYS A 3 7.25 -7.55 3.80
CA LYS A 3 8.09 -6.77 4.74
C LYS A 3 8.01 -7.37 6.15
N GLY A 4 9.18 -7.58 6.77
CA GLY A 4 9.29 -7.95 8.18
C GLY A 4 8.58 -9.26 8.52
N THR A 5 7.97 -9.31 9.70
CA THR A 5 7.27 -10.50 10.22
C THR A 5 5.99 -10.85 9.46
N ALA A 6 5.50 -9.98 8.58
CA ALA A 6 4.34 -10.29 7.75
C ALA A 6 4.58 -11.52 6.86
N ILE A 7 5.84 -11.79 6.47
CA ILE A 7 6.20 -12.98 5.69
C ILE A 7 5.74 -14.29 6.35
N CYS A 8 5.72 -14.36 7.68
CA CYS A 8 5.32 -15.56 8.42
C CYS A 8 3.81 -15.79 8.41
N GLY A 9 3.01 -14.74 8.16
CA GLY A 9 1.55 -14.80 8.19
C GLY A 9 0.91 -14.89 6.80
N VAL A 10 1.68 -14.68 5.72
CA VAL A 10 1.16 -14.71 4.35
C VAL A 10 1.19 -16.14 3.80
N PRO A 11 0.03 -16.74 3.47
CA PRO A 11 -0.01 -18.07 2.90
C PRO A 11 0.62 -18.11 1.50
N GLY A 12 1.19 -19.26 1.13
CA GLY A 12 1.78 -19.47 -0.19
C GLY A 12 0.81 -19.18 -1.35
N GLU A 13 -0.48 -19.42 -1.18
CA GLU A 13 -1.50 -19.14 -2.21
C GLU A 13 -1.68 -17.64 -2.50
N VAL A 14 -1.52 -16.77 -1.50
CA VAL A 14 -1.56 -15.32 -1.68
C VAL A 14 -0.37 -14.86 -2.51
N SER A 15 0.82 -15.40 -2.24
CA SER A 15 2.00 -15.15 -3.07
C SER A 15 1.80 -15.63 -4.51
N ARG A 16 1.23 -16.82 -4.71
CA ARG A 16 0.92 -17.34 -6.04
C ARG A 16 -0.11 -16.47 -6.77
N ALA A 17 -1.14 -15.98 -6.07
CA ALA A 17 -2.14 -15.09 -6.64
C ALA A 17 -1.51 -13.77 -7.11
N MET A 18 -0.59 -13.19 -6.32
CA MET A 18 0.19 -12.01 -6.73
C MET A 18 0.99 -12.27 -8.02
N LEU A 19 1.68 -13.42 -8.11
CA LEU A 19 2.43 -13.78 -9.32
C LEU A 19 1.54 -13.96 -10.55
N ARG A 20 0.31 -14.50 -10.37
CA ARG A 20 -0.69 -14.58 -11.44
C ARG A 20 -1.19 -13.20 -11.86
N GLY A 21 -1.43 -12.30 -10.90
CA GLY A 21 -1.88 -10.94 -11.19
C GLY A 21 -0.81 -10.07 -11.86
N TRP A 22 0.47 -10.34 -11.58
CA TRP A 22 1.58 -9.51 -12.05
C TRP A 22 2.43 -10.20 -13.13
N HIS A 23 3.30 -11.13 -12.74
CA HIS A 23 4.27 -11.76 -13.66
C HIS A 23 3.60 -12.44 -14.86
N ALA A 24 2.47 -13.12 -14.66
CA ALA A 24 1.74 -13.78 -15.75
C ALA A 24 1.14 -12.80 -16.76
N ASN A 25 0.97 -11.52 -16.40
CA ASN A 25 0.40 -10.49 -17.29
C ASN A 25 1.46 -9.67 -18.04
N ASN A 26 2.74 -9.83 -17.72
CA ASN A 26 3.79 -9.03 -18.36
C ASN A 26 3.91 -9.28 -19.88
N GLY A 27 3.72 -10.51 -20.36
CA GLY A 27 3.69 -10.79 -21.80
C GLY A 27 2.59 -10.02 -22.52
N ALA A 28 1.37 -10.02 -21.96
CA ALA A 28 0.25 -9.25 -22.50
C ALA A 28 0.52 -7.73 -22.46
N ALA A 29 1.06 -7.21 -21.35
CA ALA A 29 1.40 -5.79 -21.21
C ALA A 29 2.49 -5.33 -22.20
N LEU A 30 3.41 -6.23 -22.57
CA LEU A 30 4.47 -5.98 -23.56
C LEU A 30 4.03 -6.29 -25.00
N GLY A 31 2.83 -6.81 -25.22
CA GLY A 31 2.33 -7.19 -26.54
C GLY A 31 2.91 -8.49 -27.11
N ASP A 32 3.52 -9.34 -26.28
CA ASP A 32 4.02 -10.67 -26.69
C ASP A 32 3.41 -11.77 -25.81
N LEU A 33 2.37 -12.43 -26.35
CA LEU A 33 1.68 -13.52 -25.66
C LEU A 33 2.51 -14.80 -25.55
N ARG A 34 3.68 -14.88 -26.18
CA ARG A 34 4.59 -16.03 -26.04
C ARG A 34 5.47 -15.91 -24.80
N LEU A 35 5.46 -14.76 -24.12
CA LEU A 35 6.29 -14.51 -22.95
C LEU A 35 5.56 -14.97 -21.68
N GLY A 36 6.14 -15.96 -20.98
CA GLY A 36 5.67 -16.46 -19.70
C GLY A 36 6.71 -16.28 -18.60
N PHE A 37 6.28 -16.43 -17.34
CA PHE A 37 7.17 -16.42 -16.17
C PHE A 37 7.28 -17.80 -15.56
N VAL A 38 8.52 -18.27 -15.36
CA VAL A 38 8.84 -19.51 -14.66
C VAL A 38 9.32 -19.14 -13.27
N CYS A 39 8.52 -19.43 -12.25
CA CYS A 39 8.87 -19.24 -10.84
C CYS A 39 9.54 -20.51 -10.31
N THR A 40 10.77 -20.38 -9.83
CA THR A 40 11.59 -21.47 -9.30
C THR A 40 11.55 -21.51 -7.78
N LYS A 41 11.49 -20.34 -7.12
CA LYS A 41 11.48 -20.24 -5.64
C LYS A 41 10.52 -19.19 -5.10
N GLN A 42 10.00 -19.41 -3.89
CA GLN A 42 9.22 -18.44 -3.13
C GLN A 42 9.63 -18.39 -1.66
N SER A 43 9.86 -17.18 -1.15
CA SER A 43 10.25 -16.99 0.26
C SER A 43 9.19 -17.45 1.26
N VAL A 44 7.91 -17.33 0.92
CA VAL A 44 6.80 -17.82 1.78
C VAL A 44 6.72 -19.34 1.87
N ASP A 45 7.38 -20.05 0.94
CA ASP A 45 7.53 -21.51 0.98
C ASP A 45 8.81 -21.92 1.74
N GLY A 46 9.52 -20.97 2.38
CA GLY A 46 10.76 -21.21 3.13
C GLY A 46 12.03 -21.25 2.26
N GLN A 47 11.95 -20.81 1.00
CA GLN A 47 13.11 -20.73 0.10
C GLN A 47 13.83 -19.38 0.25
N ASP A 48 15.06 -19.29 -0.25
CA ASP A 48 15.98 -18.16 -0.11
C ASP A 48 15.56 -16.87 -0.85
N GLY A 49 14.45 -16.88 -1.58
CA GLY A 49 13.97 -15.72 -2.32
C GLY A 49 12.70 -15.97 -3.11
N LEU A 50 12.16 -14.90 -3.69
CA LEU A 50 11.34 -15.02 -4.90
C LEU A 50 12.31 -15.09 -6.09
N GLU A 51 12.33 -16.23 -6.76
CA GLU A 51 13.22 -16.49 -7.89
C GLU A 51 12.42 -16.96 -9.10
N GLY A 52 12.86 -16.53 -10.28
CA GLY A 52 12.32 -16.99 -11.55
C GLY A 52 12.90 -16.23 -12.73
N TYR A 53 12.48 -16.61 -13.93
CA TYR A 53 12.91 -16.00 -15.18
C TYR A 53 11.76 -15.93 -16.18
N TYR A 54 11.83 -14.96 -17.09
CA TYR A 54 10.93 -14.92 -18.24
C TYR A 54 11.44 -15.85 -19.32
N TYR A 55 10.52 -16.59 -19.93
CA TYR A 55 10.80 -17.49 -21.03
C TYR A 55 9.86 -17.17 -22.20
N GLN A 56 10.42 -17.04 -23.40
CA GLN A 56 9.68 -16.80 -24.62
C GLN A 56 9.50 -18.15 -25.34
N TYR A 57 8.25 -18.58 -25.48
CA TYR A 57 7.90 -19.84 -26.12
C TYR A 57 7.78 -19.67 -27.65
N ASP A 58 7.70 -20.79 -28.36
CA ASP A 58 7.49 -20.84 -29.82
C ASP A 58 6.03 -20.64 -30.23
N HIS A 59 5.10 -20.63 -29.27
CA HIS A 59 3.67 -20.43 -29.45
C HIS A 59 3.11 -19.44 -28.42
N PRO A 60 1.99 -18.75 -28.74
CA PRO A 60 1.27 -17.92 -27.77
C PRO A 60 0.77 -18.75 -26.58
N LEU A 61 0.87 -18.19 -25.38
CA LEU A 61 0.46 -18.83 -24.14
C LEU A 61 -0.99 -18.51 -23.77
N GLU A 62 -1.74 -19.56 -23.44
CA GLU A 62 -3.02 -19.46 -22.76
C GLU A 62 -2.84 -18.92 -21.32
N LEU A 63 -3.92 -18.42 -20.72
CA LEU A 63 -3.87 -17.70 -19.45
C LEU A 63 -3.22 -18.51 -18.32
N ASP A 64 -3.47 -19.81 -18.26
CA ASP A 64 -2.91 -20.74 -17.28
C ASP A 64 -1.46 -21.14 -17.57
N GLN A 65 -0.99 -20.98 -18.81
CA GLN A 65 0.38 -21.29 -19.24
C GLN A 65 1.37 -20.15 -18.96
N ARG A 66 0.87 -18.92 -18.72
CA ARG A 66 1.71 -17.72 -18.50
C ARG A 66 2.52 -17.73 -17.21
N LEU A 67 2.17 -18.59 -16.26
CA LEU A 67 2.90 -18.77 -15.00
C LEU A 67 3.11 -20.25 -14.70
N VAL A 68 4.37 -20.66 -14.63
CA VAL A 68 4.77 -22.03 -14.27
C VAL A 68 5.53 -22.02 -12.96
N PHE A 69 5.21 -22.95 -12.06
CA PHE A 69 5.99 -23.20 -10.85
C PHE A 69 6.91 -24.40 -11.07
N ALA A 70 8.20 -24.15 -11.28
CA ALA A 70 9.20 -25.17 -11.60
C ALA A 70 10.25 -25.27 -10.49
N ARG A 71 9.85 -25.77 -9.31
CA ARG A 71 10.71 -25.87 -8.10
C ARG A 71 11.95 -26.75 -8.24
N HIS A 72 12.04 -27.51 -9.32
CA HIS A 72 13.17 -28.39 -9.64
C HIS A 72 14.22 -27.69 -10.52
N LEU A 73 13.96 -26.44 -10.93
CA LEU A 73 14.86 -25.62 -11.72
C LEU A 73 15.43 -24.49 -10.85
N GLU A 74 16.51 -23.90 -11.34
CA GLU A 74 17.14 -22.70 -10.79
C GLU A 74 17.13 -21.62 -11.86
N ALA A 75 16.95 -20.36 -11.47
CA ALA A 75 17.08 -19.26 -12.42
C ALA A 75 18.56 -19.13 -12.87
N PRO A 76 18.80 -18.68 -14.13
CA PRO A 76 20.15 -18.35 -14.57
C PRO A 76 20.80 -17.31 -13.65
N LEU A 77 22.11 -17.43 -13.43
CA LEU A 77 22.86 -16.45 -12.64
C LEU A 77 22.75 -15.06 -13.27
N PHE A 78 22.39 -14.07 -12.44
CA PHE A 78 22.28 -12.68 -12.86
C PHE A 78 23.66 -12.09 -13.16
N ASP A 79 23.87 -11.59 -14.38
CA ASP A 79 25.05 -10.80 -14.76
C ASP A 79 24.68 -9.32 -14.86
N SER A 80 25.06 -8.56 -13.84
CA SER A 80 24.80 -7.13 -13.75
C SER A 80 25.42 -6.31 -14.89
N LYS A 81 26.46 -6.83 -15.58
CA LYS A 81 27.09 -6.14 -16.71
C LYS A 81 26.26 -6.18 -17.99
N THR A 82 25.35 -7.15 -18.09
CA THR A 82 24.46 -7.32 -19.26
C THR A 82 23.06 -6.75 -19.02
N ALA A 83 22.75 -6.39 -17.77
CA ALA A 83 21.46 -5.82 -17.42
C ALA A 83 21.27 -4.44 -18.05
N PRO A 84 20.07 -4.13 -18.59
CA PRO A 84 19.77 -2.78 -19.05
C PRO A 84 19.84 -1.80 -17.87
N ALA A 85 20.60 -0.72 -18.04
CA ALA A 85 20.75 0.33 -17.03
C ALA A 85 19.83 1.52 -17.34
N LEU A 86 19.07 1.96 -16.35
CA LEU A 86 18.38 3.24 -16.41
C LEU A 86 19.39 4.37 -16.11
N PRO A 87 19.30 5.54 -16.77
CA PRO A 87 20.22 6.65 -16.56
C PRO A 87 19.86 7.45 -15.28
N VAL A 88 19.75 6.75 -14.15
CA VAL A 88 19.27 7.30 -12.87
C VAL A 88 20.11 8.46 -12.36
N ASP A 89 21.41 8.48 -12.65
CA ASP A 89 22.33 9.55 -12.27
C ASP A 89 21.99 10.91 -12.90
N SER A 90 21.27 10.90 -14.02
CA SER A 90 20.82 12.11 -14.71
C SER A 90 19.41 12.56 -14.30
N TRP A 91 18.71 11.78 -13.47
CA TRP A 91 17.33 12.09 -13.10
C TRP A 91 17.31 13.11 -11.95
N PRO A 92 16.54 14.20 -12.07
CA PRO A 92 16.36 15.14 -10.98
C PRO A 92 15.78 14.45 -9.73
N LYS A 93 16.26 14.82 -8.54
CA LYS A 93 15.76 14.30 -7.26
C LYS A 93 14.21 14.29 -7.16
N PRO A 94 13.47 15.34 -7.56
CA PRO A 94 12.00 15.32 -7.52
C PRO A 94 11.36 14.23 -8.39
N ARG A 95 12.01 13.83 -9.48
CA ARG A 95 11.53 12.72 -10.34
C ARG A 95 11.65 11.38 -9.61
N LEU A 96 12.76 11.17 -8.91
CA LEU A 96 13.00 9.95 -8.13
C LEU A 96 11.99 9.86 -6.98
N GLU A 97 11.83 10.94 -6.20
CA GLU A 97 10.88 11.00 -5.09
C GLU A 97 9.44 10.75 -5.55
N LYS A 98 9.05 11.36 -6.69
CA LYS A 98 7.74 11.10 -7.31
C LYS A 98 7.59 9.62 -7.71
N ALA A 99 8.62 9.00 -8.30
CA ALA A 99 8.56 7.60 -8.70
C ALA A 99 8.41 6.67 -7.48
N TYR A 100 9.21 6.88 -6.42
CA TYR A 100 9.12 6.11 -5.18
C TYR A 100 7.75 6.25 -4.52
N ARG A 101 7.25 7.49 -4.40
CA ARG A 101 5.95 7.77 -3.81
C ARG A 101 4.83 7.11 -4.62
N ASN A 102 4.81 7.32 -5.94
CA ASN A 102 3.76 6.78 -6.79
C ASN A 102 3.73 5.24 -6.75
N TYR A 103 4.89 4.59 -6.75
CA TYR A 103 4.96 3.13 -6.65
C TYR A 103 4.23 2.58 -5.42
N ALA A 104 4.45 3.18 -4.25
CA ALA A 104 3.77 2.77 -3.02
C ALA A 104 2.26 3.12 -3.04
N MET A 105 1.92 4.30 -3.55
CA MET A 105 0.55 4.80 -3.57
C MET A 105 -0.38 3.98 -4.49
N GLU A 106 0.11 3.52 -5.64
CA GLU A 106 -0.71 2.76 -6.59
C GLU A 106 -1.25 1.46 -5.99
N TYR A 107 -0.52 0.81 -5.08
CA TYR A 107 -1.05 -0.37 -4.37
C TYR A 107 -2.33 -0.06 -3.61
N VAL A 108 -2.39 1.06 -2.88
CA VAL A 108 -3.57 1.43 -2.10
C VAL A 108 -4.71 1.89 -3.03
N LYS A 109 -4.37 2.68 -4.05
CA LYS A 109 -5.33 3.20 -5.05
C LYS A 109 -6.01 2.09 -5.84
N THR A 110 -5.33 0.98 -6.10
CA THR A 110 -5.93 -0.19 -6.77
C THR A 110 -6.58 -1.15 -5.78
N ALA A 111 -5.92 -1.49 -4.67
CA ALA A 111 -6.41 -2.54 -3.77
C ALA A 111 -7.69 -2.13 -3.04
N ALA A 112 -7.82 -0.88 -2.57
CA ALA A 112 -8.99 -0.49 -1.79
C ALA A 112 -10.30 -0.56 -2.62
N PRO A 113 -10.36 0.00 -3.84
CA PRO A 113 -11.53 -0.18 -4.72
C PRO A 113 -11.80 -1.65 -5.06
N VAL A 114 -10.77 -2.43 -5.37
CA VAL A 114 -10.93 -3.85 -5.72
C VAL A 114 -11.51 -4.65 -4.56
N ILE A 115 -11.09 -4.38 -3.32
CA ILE A 115 -11.67 -5.01 -2.12
C ILE A 115 -13.17 -4.70 -2.04
N VAL A 116 -13.59 -3.45 -2.31
CA VAL A 116 -15.00 -3.08 -2.35
C VAL A 116 -15.76 -3.80 -3.45
N GLN A 117 -15.18 -3.93 -4.65
CA GLN A 117 -15.80 -4.64 -5.78
C GLN A 117 -15.98 -6.13 -5.51
N VAL A 118 -15.01 -6.76 -4.85
CA VAL A 118 -15.01 -8.21 -4.58
C VAL A 118 -15.91 -8.59 -3.42
N PHE A 119 -15.88 -7.82 -2.32
CA PHE A 119 -16.59 -8.16 -1.08
C PHE A 119 -17.88 -7.36 -0.85
N GLY A 120 -18.14 -6.33 -1.65
CA GLY A 120 -19.20 -5.38 -1.38
C GLY A 120 -18.81 -4.38 -0.27
N PRO A 121 -19.55 -3.27 -0.14
CA PRO A 121 -19.13 -2.13 0.68
C PRO A 121 -19.08 -2.42 2.19
N GLU A 122 -19.96 -3.27 2.71
CA GLU A 122 -20.04 -3.56 4.15
C GLU A 122 -18.84 -4.37 4.64
N ASP A 123 -18.61 -5.54 4.04
CA ASP A 123 -17.47 -6.41 4.36
C ASP A 123 -16.14 -5.73 4.03
N ALA A 124 -16.08 -5.01 2.91
CA ALA A 124 -14.89 -4.23 2.54
C ALA A 124 -14.56 -3.17 3.58
N SER A 125 -15.54 -2.41 4.07
CA SER A 125 -15.32 -1.42 5.12
C SER A 125 -14.75 -2.05 6.39
N TYR A 126 -15.28 -3.20 6.82
CA TYR A 126 -14.74 -3.93 7.96
C TYR A 126 -13.28 -4.37 7.74
N LEU A 127 -12.99 -5.02 6.61
CA LEU A 127 -11.65 -5.53 6.30
C LEU A 127 -10.62 -4.40 6.13
N LEU A 128 -10.99 -3.33 5.43
CA LEU A 128 -10.15 -2.15 5.22
C LEU A 128 -9.86 -1.45 6.54
N HIS A 129 -10.87 -1.28 7.39
CA HIS A 129 -10.71 -0.67 8.71
C HIS A 129 -9.74 -1.46 9.59
N LEU A 130 -9.96 -2.77 9.72
CA LEU A 130 -9.07 -3.63 10.52
C LEU A 130 -7.64 -3.61 9.97
N THR A 131 -7.49 -3.71 8.65
CA THR A 131 -6.18 -3.67 7.97
C THR A 131 -5.46 -2.35 8.25
N GLY A 132 -6.13 -1.21 8.06
CA GLY A 132 -5.59 0.10 8.36
C GLY A 132 -5.13 0.19 9.82
N LYS A 133 -5.97 -0.26 10.76
CA LYS A 133 -5.68 -0.23 12.19
C LYS A 133 -4.45 -1.04 12.57
N LEU A 134 -4.31 -2.25 12.06
CA LEU A 134 -3.14 -3.10 12.29
C LEU A 134 -1.87 -2.44 11.72
N ILE A 135 -1.94 -1.85 10.52
CA ILE A 135 -0.83 -1.13 9.90
C ILE A 135 -0.43 0.08 10.75
N GLY A 136 -1.39 0.90 11.18
CA GLY A 136 -1.13 2.08 12.00
C GLY A 136 -0.45 1.73 13.32
N MET A 137 -0.93 0.69 14.01
CA MET A 137 -0.32 0.23 15.26
C MET A 137 1.11 -0.30 15.05
N GLN A 138 1.32 -1.07 13.99
CA GLN A 138 2.62 -1.68 13.70
C GLN A 138 3.69 -0.67 13.31
N TYR A 139 3.31 0.39 12.59
CA TYR A 139 4.26 1.33 11.98
C TYR A 139 4.33 2.68 12.65
N PHE A 140 3.59 2.92 13.74
CA PHE A 140 3.59 4.22 14.41
C PHE A 140 5.01 4.73 14.72
N ASP A 141 5.85 3.93 15.39
CA ASP A 141 7.19 4.39 15.78
C ASP A 141 8.07 4.73 14.57
N GLU A 142 8.01 3.92 13.50
CA GLU A 142 8.77 4.14 12.25
C GLU A 142 8.33 5.45 11.56
N VAL A 143 7.02 5.68 11.46
CA VAL A 143 6.48 6.88 10.83
C VAL A 143 6.68 8.12 11.71
N ALA A 144 6.47 8.02 13.03
CA ALA A 144 6.69 9.10 13.97
C ALA A 144 8.15 9.55 13.94
N GLN A 145 9.11 8.62 14.01
CA GLN A 145 10.53 8.94 13.88
C GLN A 145 10.84 9.68 12.57
N SER A 146 10.26 9.21 11.46
CA SER A 146 10.49 9.80 10.13
C SER A 146 9.91 11.21 9.99
N LEU A 147 8.84 11.51 10.72
CA LEU A 147 8.19 12.84 10.75
C LEU A 147 8.66 13.72 11.92
N GLY A 148 9.65 13.28 12.70
CA GLY A 148 10.11 14.01 13.89
C GLY A 148 9.11 14.05 15.05
N GLY A 149 8.11 13.17 15.03
CA GLY A 149 7.13 12.97 16.10
C GLY A 149 7.59 11.99 17.16
N SER A 150 6.80 11.87 18.24
CA SER A 150 7.03 10.91 19.31
C SER A 150 5.70 10.44 19.90
N ARG A 151 5.75 9.38 20.71
CA ARG A 151 4.60 8.95 21.53
C ARG A 151 4.19 10.05 22.50
N GLY A 152 2.91 10.07 22.89
CA GLY A 152 2.41 11.11 23.77
C GLY A 152 0.92 11.04 24.04
N ARG A 153 0.32 12.21 24.18
CA ARG A 153 -1.11 12.43 24.38
C ARG A 153 -1.73 12.96 23.07
N ALA A 154 -3.00 13.36 23.14
CA ALA A 154 -3.72 13.93 22.01
C ALA A 154 -2.98 15.11 21.35
N THR A 155 -2.28 15.94 22.13
CA THR A 155 -1.50 17.08 21.61
C THR A 155 -0.37 16.64 20.68
N GLU A 156 0.46 15.68 21.11
CA GLU A 156 1.54 15.15 20.28
C GLU A 156 1.00 14.43 19.05
N PHE A 157 -0.12 13.72 19.20
CA PHE A 157 -0.77 13.03 18.08
C PHE A 157 -1.39 13.99 17.06
N ALA A 158 -2.04 15.06 17.49
CA ALA A 158 -2.61 16.08 16.60
C ALA A 158 -1.50 16.79 15.80
N ALA A 159 -0.38 17.11 16.44
CA ALA A 159 0.80 17.66 15.76
C ALA A 159 1.38 16.68 14.72
N PHE A 160 1.49 15.40 15.10
CA PHE A 160 1.91 14.34 14.19
C PHE A 160 0.97 14.20 12.98
N LEU A 161 -0.34 14.20 13.18
CA LEU A 161 -1.32 14.11 12.10
C LEU A 161 -1.25 15.31 11.14
N ARG A 162 -1.01 16.52 11.65
CA ARG A 162 -0.77 17.70 10.80
C ARG A 162 0.36 17.43 9.82
N THR A 163 1.52 17.04 10.35
CA THR A 163 2.72 16.80 9.55
C THR A 163 2.53 15.64 8.60
N LEU A 164 1.79 14.60 9.00
CA LEU A 164 1.45 13.47 8.13
C LEU A 164 0.61 13.93 6.93
N PHE A 165 -0.45 14.71 7.13
CA PHE A 165 -1.30 15.20 6.04
C PHE A 165 -0.56 16.18 5.12
N GLU A 166 0.18 17.13 5.69
CA GLU A 166 1.01 18.05 4.90
C GLU A 166 2.03 17.29 4.03
N SER A 167 2.63 16.22 4.56
CA SER A 167 3.57 15.36 3.83
C SER A 167 2.92 14.52 2.72
N GLN A 168 1.59 14.38 2.75
CA GLN A 168 0.80 13.70 1.72
C GLN A 168 0.29 14.66 0.63
N ASP A 169 0.69 15.93 0.68
CA ASP A 169 0.14 17.02 -0.12
C ASP A 169 -1.37 17.24 0.12
N ASP A 170 -1.89 16.82 1.29
CA ASP A 170 -3.24 17.15 1.75
C ASP A 170 -3.26 18.52 2.44
N VAL A 171 -4.39 19.21 2.36
CA VAL A 171 -4.62 20.46 3.09
C VAL A 171 -5.39 20.14 4.36
N ALA A 172 -4.78 20.39 5.52
CA ALA A 172 -5.38 20.15 6.82
C ALA A 172 -5.35 21.41 7.70
N GLU A 173 -6.49 21.75 8.30
CA GLU A 173 -6.62 22.82 9.29
C GLU A 173 -6.83 22.19 10.67
N ILE A 174 -6.17 22.71 11.70
CA ILE A 174 -6.33 22.22 13.08
C ILE A 174 -6.91 23.33 13.94
N SER A 175 -7.94 22.98 14.70
CA SER A 175 -8.49 23.80 15.76
C SER A 175 -8.48 23.03 17.08
N GLU A 176 -8.30 23.76 18.18
CA GLU A 176 -8.26 23.20 19.53
C GLU A 176 -9.31 23.89 20.39
N SER A 177 -10.06 23.10 21.16
CA SER A 177 -11.02 23.59 22.16
C SER A 177 -11.07 22.62 23.33
N GLU A 178 -10.85 23.13 24.55
CA GLU A 178 -10.95 22.32 25.80
C GLU A 178 -10.08 21.05 25.80
N GLY A 179 -8.92 21.07 25.12
CA GLY A 179 -8.02 19.91 25.01
C GLY A 179 -8.46 18.85 24.00
N GLN A 180 -9.53 19.11 23.25
CA GLN A 180 -9.96 18.36 22.08
C GLN A 180 -9.45 19.07 20.82
N PHE A 181 -8.97 18.29 19.86
CA PHE A 181 -8.49 18.78 18.58
C PHE A 181 -9.46 18.35 17.48
N GLU A 182 -9.84 19.30 16.63
CA GLU A 182 -10.53 19.03 15.38
C GLU A 182 -9.56 19.28 14.22
N ILE A 183 -9.37 18.26 13.38
CA ILE A 183 -8.53 18.34 12.19
C ILE A 183 -9.41 18.22 10.95
N ARG A 184 -9.50 19.29 10.18
CA ARG A 184 -10.26 19.35 8.92
C ARG A 184 -9.31 19.12 7.75
N GLN A 185 -9.32 17.90 7.22
CA GLN A 185 -8.59 17.49 6.02
C GLN A 185 -9.49 17.73 4.79
N GLN A 186 -9.13 18.68 3.92
CA GLN A 186 -9.98 19.16 2.81
C GLN A 186 -10.37 18.06 1.81
N GLY A 187 -9.53 17.04 1.66
CA GLY A 187 -9.79 15.86 0.84
C GLY A 187 -8.69 14.83 1.07
N TRP A 188 -8.75 13.73 0.32
CA TRP A 188 -7.73 12.68 0.41
C TRP A 188 -7.02 12.55 -0.93
N LYS A 189 -5.88 13.25 -1.08
CA LYS A 189 -5.14 13.38 -2.35
C LYS A 189 -4.77 12.04 -2.96
N LEU A 190 -4.49 11.05 -2.13
CA LEU A 190 -4.19 9.69 -2.56
C LEU A 190 -5.30 9.09 -3.43
N MET A 191 -6.56 9.31 -3.07
CA MET A 191 -7.73 8.78 -3.77
C MET A 191 -8.34 9.77 -4.77
N ALA A 192 -7.73 10.94 -4.94
CA ALA A 192 -8.17 11.89 -5.96
C ALA A 192 -8.07 11.23 -7.34
N ASP A 193 -9.10 11.43 -8.16
CA ASP A 193 -9.19 10.97 -9.54
C ASP A 193 -9.14 9.43 -9.73
N VAL A 194 -9.32 8.65 -8.66
CA VAL A 194 -9.49 7.19 -8.76
C VAL A 194 -10.88 6.89 -9.30
N ALA A 195 -10.95 6.40 -10.55
CA ALA A 195 -12.20 6.22 -11.29
C ALA A 195 -13.22 5.31 -10.56
N ASP A 196 -12.74 4.22 -9.95
CA ASP A 196 -13.60 3.23 -9.26
C ASP A 196 -13.71 3.48 -7.75
N TYR A 197 -13.48 4.72 -7.30
CA TYR A 197 -13.54 5.05 -5.88
C TYR A 197 -14.94 4.84 -5.30
N HIS A 198 -15.00 4.16 -4.15
CA HIS A 198 -16.20 4.01 -3.34
C HIS A 198 -15.96 4.60 -1.93
N PRO A 199 -16.93 5.25 -1.27
CA PRO A 199 -16.75 5.81 0.08
C PRO A 199 -16.25 4.83 1.14
N ALA A 200 -16.56 3.53 1.00
CA ALA A 200 -16.04 2.46 1.85
C ALA A 200 -14.50 2.38 1.87
N CYS A 201 -13.82 2.87 0.82
CA CYS A 201 -12.36 2.98 0.79
C CYS A 201 -11.82 3.84 1.93
N ALA A 202 -12.56 4.85 2.40
CA ALA A 202 -12.14 5.71 3.50
C ALA A 202 -11.98 4.94 4.83
N SER A 203 -12.59 3.76 4.96
CA SER A 203 -12.43 2.91 6.15
C SER A 203 -10.97 2.52 6.41
N VAL A 204 -10.12 2.38 5.36
CA VAL A 204 -8.69 2.12 5.55
C VAL A 204 -7.97 3.30 6.20
N LEU A 205 -8.34 4.53 5.82
CA LEU A 205 -7.78 5.74 6.39
C LEU A 205 -8.25 5.89 7.84
N THR A 206 -9.53 5.69 8.12
CA THR A 206 -10.07 5.70 9.49
C THR A 206 -9.34 4.71 10.39
N GLY A 207 -9.24 3.45 9.96
CA GLY A 207 -8.53 2.43 10.71
C GLY A 207 -7.06 2.80 10.92
N LEU A 208 -6.38 3.28 9.87
CA LEU A 208 -4.98 3.72 9.95
C LEU A 208 -4.78 4.78 11.03
N LEU A 209 -5.61 5.82 11.07
CA LEU A 209 -5.47 6.88 12.06
C LEU A 209 -5.78 6.41 13.48
N GLU A 210 -6.77 5.53 13.67
CA GLU A 210 -7.01 4.88 14.97
C GLU A 210 -5.80 4.03 15.41
N GLY A 211 -5.19 3.30 14.48
CA GLY A 211 -4.03 2.47 14.75
C GLY A 211 -2.81 3.32 15.13
N LEU A 212 -2.57 4.40 14.39
CA LEU A 212 -1.51 5.37 14.70
C LEU A 212 -1.75 6.03 16.06
N ALA A 213 -3.00 6.36 16.41
CA ALA A 213 -3.35 6.91 17.71
C ALA A 213 -3.06 5.93 18.84
N ALA A 214 -3.46 4.67 18.68
CA ALA A 214 -3.15 3.60 19.63
C ALA A 214 -1.63 3.36 19.79
N GLY A 215 -0.87 3.50 18.69
CA GLY A 215 0.59 3.48 18.72
C GLY A 215 1.19 4.69 19.46
N CYS A 216 0.62 5.89 19.29
CA CYS A 216 1.05 7.10 19.96
C CYS A 216 0.79 7.05 21.47
N GLY A 217 -0.43 6.66 21.87
CA GLY A 217 -0.87 6.59 23.24
C GLY A 217 -2.20 5.86 23.39
N ARG A 218 -2.27 4.89 24.32
CA ARG A 218 -3.41 3.96 24.49
C ARG A 218 -4.77 4.60 24.82
N HIS A 219 -4.82 5.89 25.11
CA HIS A 219 -6.02 6.61 25.54
C HIS A 219 -6.33 7.83 24.66
N ILE A 220 -5.84 7.84 23.41
CA ILE A 220 -6.13 8.90 22.45
C ILE A 220 -7.30 8.41 21.58
N PRO A 221 -8.55 8.82 21.85
CA PRO A 221 -9.65 8.52 20.96
C PRO A 221 -9.50 9.37 19.69
N VAL A 222 -9.76 8.73 18.56
CA VAL A 222 -9.79 9.36 17.24
C VAL A 222 -10.98 8.82 16.50
N TYR A 223 -11.79 9.71 15.93
CA TYR A 223 -12.89 9.29 15.08
C TYR A 223 -13.13 10.29 13.96
N LEU A 224 -13.55 9.75 12.82
CA LEU A 224 -14.04 10.54 11.69
C LEU A 224 -15.48 10.96 11.98
N LYS A 225 -15.77 12.26 11.95
CA LYS A 225 -17.15 12.75 12.05
C LYS A 225 -17.93 12.33 10.80
N PRO A 226 -19.23 12.00 10.92
CA PRO A 226 -20.06 11.66 9.77
C PRO A 226 -20.08 12.80 8.76
N ASN A 227 -19.75 12.49 7.50
CA ASN A 227 -19.88 13.45 6.40
C ASN A 227 -21.33 13.47 5.90
N SER A 228 -21.91 14.66 5.79
CA SER A 228 -23.29 14.86 5.31
C SER A 228 -23.39 14.99 3.78
N SER A 229 -22.26 15.19 3.09
CA SER A 229 -22.22 15.33 1.62
C SER A 229 -21.01 14.64 1.01
N ALA A 230 -21.18 14.13 -0.22
CA ALA A 230 -20.09 13.57 -1.01
C ALA A 230 -19.07 14.66 -1.36
N GLY A 231 -17.78 14.37 -1.18
CA GLY A 231 -16.70 15.33 -1.41
C GLY A 231 -16.51 16.37 -0.31
N ALA A 232 -17.24 16.27 0.81
CA ALA A 232 -16.95 17.08 1.99
C ALA A 232 -15.57 16.75 2.57
N PRO A 233 -14.89 17.74 3.18
CA PRO A 233 -13.69 17.51 3.96
C PRO A 233 -13.88 16.42 5.02
N PHE A 234 -12.83 15.65 5.28
CA PHE A 234 -12.79 14.75 6.43
C PHE A 234 -12.56 15.59 7.70
N VAL A 235 -13.43 15.44 8.69
CA VAL A 235 -13.31 16.12 9.98
C VAL A 235 -13.01 15.10 11.05
N TRP A 236 -11.77 15.10 11.53
CA TRP A 236 -11.28 14.20 12.56
C TRP A 236 -11.39 14.86 13.93
N SER A 237 -11.92 14.13 14.92
CA SER A 237 -11.86 14.52 16.33
C SER A 237 -10.78 13.71 17.03
N VAL A 238 -9.93 14.38 17.81
CA VAL A 238 -8.81 13.79 18.54
C VAL A 238 -8.80 14.35 19.96
N GLY A 239 -8.88 13.52 21.00
CA GLY A 239 -8.81 14.02 22.38
C GLY A 239 -9.29 13.07 23.47
#